data_AF-A0A498K1V9-F1
#
_entry.id   AF-A0A498K1V9-F1
#
_cell.length_a   1.000
_cell.length_b   1.000
_cell.length_c   1.000
_cell.angle_alpha   90.00
_cell.angle_beta   90.00
_cell.angle_gamma   90.00
#
_symmetry.space_group_name_H-M   'P 1'
#
loop_
_entity.id
_entity.type
_entity.pdbx_description
1 polymer ?
#
loop_
_entity_poly.entity_id
_entity_poly.type
_entity_poly.pdbx_seq_one_letter_code
_entity_poly.pdbx_strand_id
1 'polypeptide(L)'
;MPAMNSSRFLFCLFPFLFLMVNQALGEVCINEKGNYTTNSTYQTNLNRLLSSLPSNENGNGHGFYNASYRLNSSNEHIYAIGLCRGDAKTEDCRSCLNNSRYALPQLCPNRKEAIGWYEKCILRYSNRSIYGVMETDPSSYYWNIKNISSSDLDRFNQELRKLLDSIRSEAAAGGSLRKFAFGNTSGPTFQTIFALAQCTPDISEQKCSDCLGVPLILTTTFFQSTAIANQPLVGAYGEFPNYFEGKVGGGVNKPSCYFRFDLYPFIDPTTVKQLPSPPPITPPVHSPPPSTNTTNTSKGSKSSKSRTVIIIIVSIIASLVLVMFMGICLRVRKAKKKLQGEDVDEIGSAESLQFNFDTIRVATEDFSEANKLGQGGFGSVYKSDVYSFGVLVLEIVSGQKNNSFRHGKNVEDLLSYVRI
;
A
#
# COMPACT_ATOMS: atom_id res chain seq x y z
N MET A 1 4.29 -4.55 -52.22
CA MET A 1 4.52 -3.66 -51.06
C MET A 1 4.80 -4.54 -49.86
N PRO A 2 6.01 -4.57 -49.31
CA PRO A 2 6.34 -5.47 -48.21
C PRO A 2 5.95 -4.85 -46.86
N ALA A 3 5.39 -5.70 -46.01
CA ALA A 3 5.11 -5.44 -44.61
C ALA A 3 6.40 -5.15 -43.83
N MET A 4 6.40 -4.10 -42.99
CA MET A 4 7.49 -3.79 -42.07
C MET A 4 6.97 -3.42 -40.68
N ASN A 5 7.02 -4.43 -39.79
CA ASN A 5 7.41 -4.41 -38.37
C ASN A 5 6.69 -3.50 -37.35
N SER A 6 5.67 -4.05 -36.68
CA SER A 6 5.12 -3.55 -35.40
C SER A 6 5.90 -3.95 -34.14
N SER A 7 7.07 -4.60 -34.27
CA SER A 7 7.79 -5.20 -33.14
C SER A 7 8.61 -4.19 -32.28
N ARG A 8 8.76 -2.93 -32.69
CA ARG A 8 9.64 -1.96 -31.99
C ARG A 8 8.98 -1.05 -30.96
N PHE A 9 7.64 -0.97 -30.94
CA PHE A 9 6.91 -0.18 -29.94
C PHE A 9 6.63 -0.94 -28.64
N LEU A 10 6.62 -2.28 -28.69
CA LEU A 10 6.36 -3.12 -27.51
C LEU A 10 7.45 -3.01 -26.43
N PHE A 11 8.70 -2.73 -26.81
CA PHE A 11 9.82 -2.70 -25.85
C PHE A 11 9.95 -1.38 -25.07
N CYS A 12 9.28 -0.31 -25.49
CA CYS A 12 9.31 0.98 -24.80
C CYS A 12 8.20 1.17 -23.76
N LEU A 13 7.16 0.30 -23.77
CA LEU A 13 6.06 0.35 -22.81
C LEU A 13 6.35 -0.45 -21.54
N PHE A 14 7.25 -1.43 -21.59
CA PHE A 14 7.58 -2.28 -20.44
C PHE A 14 8.19 -1.55 -19.22
N PRO A 15 9.04 -0.51 -19.37
CA PRO A 15 9.56 0.22 -18.21
C PRO A 15 8.50 1.15 -17.58
N PHE A 16 7.56 1.67 -18.38
CA PHE A 16 6.49 2.54 -17.89
C PHE A 16 5.34 1.76 -17.27
N LEU A 17 5.10 0.52 -17.72
CA LEU A 17 4.11 -0.39 -17.13
C LEU A 17 4.47 -0.81 -15.70
N PHE A 18 5.76 -0.77 -15.32
CA PHE A 18 6.22 -1.19 -13.99
C PHE A 18 6.17 -0.07 -12.93
N LEU A 19 5.95 1.18 -13.33
CA LEU A 19 6.01 2.36 -12.44
C LEU A 19 4.66 2.73 -11.80
N MET A 20 3.56 2.07 -12.15
CA MET A 20 2.21 2.49 -11.74
C MET A 20 1.59 1.70 -10.57
N VAL A 21 2.33 0.83 -9.88
CA VAL A 21 1.71 -0.14 -8.94
C VAL A 21 1.72 0.29 -7.46
N ASN A 22 2.41 1.36 -7.02
CA ASN A 22 2.56 1.59 -5.57
C ASN A 22 2.52 3.07 -5.16
N GLN A 23 1.37 3.69 -5.31
CA GLN A 23 1.10 4.92 -4.56
C GLN A 23 0.77 4.55 -3.12
N ALA A 24 1.40 5.24 -2.15
CA ALA A 24 1.05 5.09 -0.75
C ALA A 24 -0.38 5.60 -0.53
N LEU A 25 -1.17 4.90 0.29
CA LEU A 25 -2.45 5.40 0.80
C LEU A 25 -2.23 6.54 1.81
N GLY A 26 -1.03 6.61 2.37
CA GLY A 26 -0.48 7.75 3.07
C GLY A 26 0.93 7.46 3.56
N GLU A 27 1.68 8.52 3.83
CA GLU A 27 3.04 8.45 4.35
C GLU A 27 3.28 9.58 5.35
N VAL A 28 4.14 9.31 6.34
CA VAL A 28 4.56 10.32 7.30
C VAL A 28 6.07 10.27 7.47
N CYS A 29 6.67 11.43 7.26
CA CYS A 29 8.09 11.69 7.44
C CYS A 29 8.32 12.30 8.83
N ILE A 30 9.02 11.60 9.72
CA ILE A 30 9.20 12.05 11.11
C ILE A 30 10.43 12.96 11.21
N ASN A 31 10.19 14.27 11.22
CA ASN A 31 11.25 15.29 11.18
C ASN A 31 12.08 15.33 12.47
N GLU A 32 11.47 15.06 13.62
CA GLU A 32 12.10 15.23 14.94
C GLU A 32 12.99 14.07 15.36
N LYS A 33 12.96 12.94 14.62
CA LYS A 33 13.73 11.73 14.96
C LYS A 33 15.07 11.64 14.23
N GLY A 34 15.51 12.76 13.68
CA GLY A 34 16.84 12.95 13.10
C GLY A 34 16.88 12.74 11.59
N ASN A 35 17.92 13.29 10.99
CA ASN A 35 18.16 13.25 9.55
C ASN A 35 19.51 12.59 9.26
N TYR A 36 19.67 12.11 8.03
CA TYR A 36 20.95 11.63 7.50
C TYR A 36 21.31 12.39 6.22
N THR A 37 22.59 12.57 5.96
CA THR A 37 23.05 13.25 4.74
C THR A 37 22.96 12.34 3.51
N THR A 38 22.71 12.93 2.35
CA THR A 38 22.70 12.21 1.07
C THR A 38 24.06 11.57 0.81
N ASN A 39 24.06 10.34 0.29
CA ASN A 39 25.22 9.49 0.07
C ASN A 39 26.00 9.12 1.34
N SER A 40 25.38 9.24 2.52
CA SER A 40 25.99 8.77 3.77
C SER A 40 26.04 7.24 3.86
N THR A 41 26.92 6.76 4.76
CA THR A 41 26.93 5.35 5.20
C THR A 41 25.58 4.92 5.75
N TYR A 42 24.89 5.82 6.49
CA TYR A 42 23.54 5.56 6.99
C TYR A 42 22.55 5.29 5.85
N GLN A 43 22.53 6.11 4.80
CA GLN A 43 21.64 5.90 3.65
C GLN A 43 21.92 4.56 2.96
N THR A 44 23.21 4.24 2.76
CA THR A 44 23.61 2.96 2.14
C THR A 44 23.13 1.77 2.97
N ASN A 45 23.27 1.86 4.29
CA ASN A 45 22.86 0.81 5.21
C ASN A 45 21.33 0.68 5.32
N LEU A 46 20.60 1.80 5.33
CA LEU A 46 19.13 1.82 5.26
C LEU A 46 18.65 1.12 3.98
N ASN A 47 19.21 1.50 2.82
CA ASN A 47 18.85 0.89 1.54
C ASN A 47 19.14 -0.62 1.52
N ARG A 48 20.27 -1.05 2.09
CA ARG A 48 20.62 -2.47 2.23
C ARG A 48 19.62 -3.21 3.12
N LEU A 49 19.26 -2.62 4.27
CA LEU A 49 18.32 -3.19 5.22
C LEU A 49 16.92 -3.34 4.60
N LEU A 50 16.40 -2.29 3.97
CA LEU A 50 15.09 -2.34 3.31
C LEU A 50 15.09 -3.31 2.12
N SER A 51 16.24 -3.51 1.46
CA SER A 51 16.37 -4.49 0.39
C SER A 51 16.34 -5.94 0.86
N SER A 52 16.84 -6.23 2.06
CA SER A 52 16.81 -7.59 2.64
C SER A 52 15.52 -7.88 3.41
N LEU A 53 14.76 -6.86 3.81
CA LEU A 53 13.54 -7.02 4.61
C LEU A 53 12.54 -8.07 4.08
N PRO A 54 12.18 -8.15 2.78
CA PRO A 54 11.21 -9.14 2.28
C PRO A 54 11.76 -10.57 2.11
N SER A 55 12.93 -10.89 2.69
CA SER A 55 13.51 -12.24 2.66
C SER A 55 12.76 -13.22 3.57
N ASN A 56 12.94 -14.51 3.34
CA ASN A 56 12.39 -15.55 4.22
C ASN A 56 12.98 -15.51 5.63
N GLU A 57 14.26 -15.12 5.76
CA GLU A 57 14.97 -15.08 7.04
C GLU A 57 14.42 -14.01 7.99
N ASN A 58 13.94 -12.90 7.42
CA ASN A 58 13.38 -11.77 8.15
C ASN A 58 11.87 -11.89 8.37
N GLY A 59 11.22 -12.84 7.70
CA GLY A 59 9.77 -13.03 7.73
C GLY A 59 9.33 -14.20 8.60
N ASN A 60 8.20 -14.07 9.27
CA ASN A 60 7.63 -15.16 10.08
C ASN A 60 6.75 -16.15 9.27
N GLY A 61 6.72 -16.03 7.94
CA GLY A 61 5.86 -16.84 7.05
C GLY A 61 4.40 -16.37 6.94
N HIS A 62 3.96 -15.48 7.82
CA HIS A 62 2.57 -14.99 7.95
C HIS A 62 2.42 -13.48 7.70
N GLY A 63 3.36 -12.88 6.97
CA GLY A 63 3.26 -11.49 6.49
C GLY A 63 3.85 -10.44 7.43
N PHE A 64 4.51 -10.84 8.52
CA PHE A 64 5.28 -9.92 9.34
C PHE A 64 6.78 -10.11 9.12
N TYR A 65 7.48 -9.00 8.92
CA TYR A 65 8.90 -8.92 8.63
C TYR A 65 9.54 -7.92 9.56
N ASN A 66 10.71 -8.27 10.10
CA ASN A 66 11.55 -7.32 10.81
C ASN A 66 13.01 -7.58 10.47
N ALA A 67 13.79 -6.50 10.39
CA ALA A 67 15.22 -6.58 10.19
C ALA A 67 15.88 -5.37 10.83
N SER A 68 17.07 -5.56 11.41
CA SER A 68 17.88 -4.47 11.93
C SER A 68 19.29 -4.49 11.37
N TYR A 69 19.91 -3.31 11.34
CA TYR A 69 21.31 -3.14 10.99
C TYR A 69 22.02 -2.36 12.10
N ARG A 70 23.13 -2.89 12.60
CA ARG A 70 23.95 -2.27 13.64
C ARG A 70 25.36 -2.03 13.13
N LEU A 71 25.85 -0.80 13.23
CA LEU A 71 27.24 -0.49 12.96
C LEU A 71 28.02 -0.43 14.29
N ASN A 72 28.98 -1.34 14.46
CA ASN A 72 29.78 -1.43 15.69
C ASN A 72 30.63 -0.19 15.97
N SER A 73 30.89 0.65 14.96
CA SER A 73 31.77 1.82 15.06
C SER A 73 31.05 3.16 15.26
N SER A 74 29.73 3.27 15.08
CA SER A 74 29.03 4.58 15.08
C SER A 74 27.84 4.71 16.03
N ASN A 75 27.53 3.72 16.89
CA ASN A 75 26.27 3.66 17.65
C ASN A 75 25.00 3.79 16.79
N GLU A 76 25.12 3.74 15.46
CA GLU A 76 23.98 3.83 14.55
C GLU A 76 23.31 2.48 14.42
N HIS A 77 22.02 2.48 14.74
CA HIS A 77 21.13 1.33 14.60
C HIS A 77 20.00 1.73 13.68
N ILE A 78 19.61 0.82 12.79
CA ILE A 78 18.46 1.00 11.90
C ILE A 78 17.55 -0.19 12.12
N TYR A 79 16.29 0.08 12.34
CA TYR A 79 15.24 -0.93 12.53
C TYR A 79 14.21 -0.75 11.43
N ALA A 80 13.74 -1.85 10.86
CA ALA A 80 12.65 -1.85 9.90
C ALA A 80 11.60 -2.91 10.28
N ILE A 81 10.34 -2.58 10.03
CA ILE A 81 9.18 -3.47 10.11
C ILE A 81 8.43 -3.40 8.78
N GLY A 82 8.11 -4.58 8.24
CA GLY A 82 7.14 -4.75 7.16
C GLY A 82 5.95 -5.56 7.67
N LEU A 83 4.74 -5.06 7.49
CA LEU A 83 3.52 -5.79 7.87
C LEU A 83 2.57 -5.85 6.68
N CYS A 84 2.33 -7.05 6.15
CA CYS A 84 1.36 -7.27 5.09
C CYS A 84 -0.05 -7.43 5.65
N ARG A 85 -1.06 -7.06 4.85
CA ARG A 85 -2.47 -7.34 5.14
C ARG A 85 -2.66 -8.85 5.35
N GLY A 86 -3.43 -9.25 6.35
CA GLY A 86 -3.52 -10.66 6.77
C GLY A 86 -4.12 -11.61 5.71
N ASP A 87 -4.85 -11.07 4.74
CA ASP A 87 -5.43 -11.71 3.57
C ASP A 87 -4.63 -11.47 2.26
N ALA A 88 -3.47 -10.79 2.31
CA ALA A 88 -2.64 -10.62 1.13
C ALA A 88 -1.95 -11.94 0.73
N LYS A 89 -1.94 -12.26 -0.57
CA LYS A 89 -1.15 -13.37 -1.10
C LYS A 89 0.34 -13.10 -0.88
N THR A 90 1.13 -14.16 -0.80
CA THR A 90 2.58 -14.05 -0.56
C THR A 90 3.29 -13.20 -1.62
N GLU A 91 2.87 -13.31 -2.88
CA GLU A 91 3.42 -12.53 -4.00
C GLU A 91 3.05 -11.05 -3.91
N ASP A 92 1.78 -10.74 -3.62
CA ASP A 92 1.29 -9.35 -3.46
C ASP A 92 1.99 -8.65 -2.30
N CYS A 93 2.13 -9.37 -1.17
CA CYS A 93 2.86 -8.91 0.01
C CYS A 93 4.32 -8.58 -0.31
N ARG A 94 5.02 -9.49 -1.00
CA ARG A 94 6.41 -9.26 -1.41
C ARG A 94 6.55 -8.13 -2.42
N SER A 95 5.64 -8.04 -3.38
CA SER A 95 5.60 -6.94 -4.34
C SER A 95 5.46 -5.61 -3.61
N CYS A 96 4.49 -5.49 -2.70
CA CYS A 96 4.27 -4.28 -1.91
C CYS A 96 5.52 -3.87 -1.12
N LEU A 97 6.18 -4.79 -0.43
CA LEU A 97 7.42 -4.51 0.31
C LEU A 97 8.60 -4.15 -0.61
N ASN A 98 8.74 -4.82 -1.76
CA ASN A 98 9.78 -4.53 -2.74
C ASN A 98 9.64 -3.16 -3.40
N ASN A 99 8.42 -2.64 -3.52
CA ASN A 99 8.18 -1.34 -4.12
C ASN A 99 8.25 -0.23 -3.06
N SER A 100 7.66 -0.45 -1.89
CA SER A 100 7.68 0.50 -0.77
C SER A 100 9.09 0.82 -0.29
N ARG A 101 10.05 -0.12 -0.37
CA ARG A 101 11.45 0.13 -0.01
C ARG A 101 12.11 1.26 -0.81
N TYR A 102 11.63 1.51 -2.03
CA TYR A 102 12.10 2.62 -2.88
C TYR A 102 11.21 3.85 -2.70
N ALA A 103 9.89 3.66 -2.68
CA ALA A 103 8.93 4.75 -2.61
C ALA A 103 9.04 5.54 -1.29
N LEU A 104 9.12 4.86 -0.15
CA LEU A 104 9.12 5.54 1.15
C LEU A 104 10.35 6.45 1.35
N PRO A 105 11.60 6.03 1.07
CA PRO A 105 12.74 6.94 1.14
C PRO A 105 12.74 8.06 0.08
N GLN A 106 12.06 7.87 -1.05
CA GLN A 106 11.88 8.92 -2.07
C GLN A 106 10.88 9.99 -1.62
N LEU A 107 9.78 9.57 -0.98
CA LEU A 107 8.76 10.47 -0.41
C LEU A 107 9.25 11.16 0.87
N CYS A 108 10.07 10.47 1.67
CA CYS A 108 10.68 10.97 2.89
C CYS A 108 12.21 11.08 2.76
N PRO A 109 12.72 12.00 1.91
CA PRO A 109 14.15 12.12 1.69
C PRO A 109 14.87 12.48 2.99
N ASN A 110 16.01 11.83 3.23
CA ASN A 110 16.94 12.13 4.32
C ASN A 110 16.38 11.96 5.75
N ARG A 111 15.25 11.28 5.93
CA ARG A 111 14.64 11.05 7.27
C ARG A 111 15.10 9.74 7.88
N LYS A 112 15.51 9.76 9.16
CA LYS A 112 15.88 8.53 9.90
C LYS A 112 14.68 7.70 10.35
N GLU A 113 13.48 8.29 10.40
CA GLU A 113 12.23 7.60 10.74
C GLU A 113 11.12 8.00 9.77
N ALA A 114 10.44 7.00 9.23
CA ALA A 114 9.31 7.18 8.32
C ALA A 114 8.40 5.95 8.34
N ILE A 115 7.14 6.17 7.99
CA ILE A 115 6.13 5.12 7.81
C ILE A 115 5.32 5.39 6.54
N GLY A 116 5.06 4.34 5.77
CA GLY A 116 4.16 4.35 4.62
C GLY A 116 3.11 3.25 4.75
N TRP A 117 1.85 3.62 4.55
CA TRP A 117 0.72 2.70 4.48
C TRP A 117 0.34 2.49 3.02
N TYR A 118 0.40 1.25 2.56
CA TYR A 118 0.05 0.83 1.21
C TYR A 118 -1.13 -0.15 1.28
N GLU A 119 -1.76 -0.42 0.15
CA GLU A 119 -2.98 -1.26 0.11
C GLU A 119 -2.76 -2.67 0.69
N LYS A 120 -1.58 -3.27 0.44
CA LYS A 120 -1.25 -4.64 0.85
C LYS A 120 -0.20 -4.73 1.95
N CYS A 121 0.45 -3.63 2.34
CA CYS A 121 1.49 -3.65 3.36
C CYS A 121 1.72 -2.29 4.02
N ILE A 122 2.32 -2.31 5.20
CA ILE A 122 2.89 -1.16 5.90
C ILE A 122 4.40 -1.36 5.91
N LEU A 123 5.14 -0.31 5.56
CA LEU A 123 6.59 -0.27 5.73
C LEU A 123 6.94 0.87 6.67
N ARG A 124 7.71 0.58 7.72
CA ARG A 124 8.28 1.62 8.58
C ARG A 124 9.71 1.32 8.95
N TYR A 125 10.51 2.37 9.10
CA TYR A 125 11.88 2.27 9.60
C TYR A 125 12.17 3.38 10.61
N SER A 126 13.15 3.15 11.48
CA SER A 126 13.56 4.09 12.53
C SER A 126 15.02 3.88 12.92
N ASN A 127 15.64 4.89 13.53
CA ASN A 127 16.95 4.82 14.19
C ASN A 127 16.90 4.40 15.67
N ARG A 128 15.71 4.15 16.21
CA ARG A 128 15.48 3.59 17.55
C ARG A 128 14.76 2.26 17.44
N SER A 129 14.85 1.44 18.49
CA SER A 129 14.11 0.18 18.52
C SER A 129 12.61 0.45 18.45
N ILE A 130 11.95 -0.28 17.55
CA ILE A 130 10.50 -0.23 17.29
C ILE A 130 9.85 -1.61 17.44
N TYR A 131 10.57 -2.59 17.98
CA TYR A 131 10.11 -3.97 18.19
C TYR A 131 9.46 -4.15 19.56
N GLY A 132 8.29 -4.78 19.61
CA GLY A 132 7.52 -5.02 20.83
C GLY A 132 6.96 -3.76 21.49
N VAL A 133 7.08 -2.62 20.81
CA VAL A 133 6.58 -1.32 21.25
C VAL A 133 5.25 -1.04 20.56
N MET A 134 4.23 -0.76 21.36
CA MET A 134 2.93 -0.30 20.85
C MET A 134 3.03 1.19 20.55
N GLU A 135 2.78 1.55 19.30
CA GLU A 135 2.75 2.93 18.84
C GLU A 135 1.45 3.19 18.09
N THR A 136 0.78 4.26 18.50
CA THR A 136 -0.46 4.74 17.90
C THR A 136 -0.25 5.91 16.95
N ASP A 137 0.92 6.56 17.01
CA ASP A 137 1.21 7.76 16.25
C ASP A 137 2.50 7.62 15.43
N PRO A 138 2.52 8.16 14.20
CA PRO A 138 1.44 8.92 13.55
C PRO A 138 0.28 8.02 13.09
N SER A 139 -0.94 8.55 13.08
CA SER A 139 -2.14 7.88 12.56
C SER A 139 -2.59 8.49 11.22
N SER A 140 -3.02 7.64 10.29
CA SER A 140 -3.70 8.04 9.05
C SER A 140 -5.17 7.58 9.08
N TYR A 141 -6.09 8.52 8.84
CA TYR A 141 -7.53 8.32 8.90
C TYR A 141 -8.12 8.48 7.50
N TYR A 142 -9.06 7.63 7.13
CA TYR A 142 -9.75 7.71 5.85
C TYR A 142 -11.19 7.24 6.01
N TRP A 143 -12.12 7.90 5.32
CA TRP A 143 -13.53 7.56 5.38
C TRP A 143 -14.22 7.78 4.04
N ASN A 144 -15.30 7.05 3.84
CA ASN A 144 -16.20 7.30 2.74
C ASN A 144 -16.93 8.63 2.99
N ILE A 145 -17.05 9.46 1.95
CA ILE A 145 -17.74 10.75 2.06
C ILE A 145 -19.25 10.57 2.26
N LYS A 146 -19.82 9.45 1.81
CA LYS A 146 -21.24 9.13 1.94
C LYS A 146 -21.61 8.79 3.39
N ASN A 147 -22.79 9.25 3.77
CA ASN A 147 -23.37 8.99 5.07
C ASN A 147 -24.51 7.98 4.96
N ILE A 148 -24.70 7.21 6.04
CA ILE A 148 -25.91 6.43 6.33
C ILE A 148 -27.06 7.40 6.58
N SER A 149 -28.29 6.99 6.20
CA SER A 149 -29.51 7.75 6.51
C SER A 149 -29.65 7.97 8.01
N SER A 150 -30.14 9.14 8.42
CA SER A 150 -30.38 9.44 9.84
C SER A 150 -31.32 8.43 10.52
N SER A 151 -32.28 7.87 9.78
CA SER A 151 -33.20 6.82 10.26
C SER A 151 -32.51 5.50 10.62
N ASP A 152 -31.36 5.23 10.01
CA ASP A 152 -30.62 3.97 10.12
C ASP A 152 -29.35 4.11 10.98
N LEU A 153 -28.99 5.34 11.35
CA LEU A 153 -27.71 5.70 11.96
C LEU A 153 -27.42 4.93 13.26
N ASP A 154 -28.35 4.93 14.21
CA ASP A 154 -28.17 4.29 15.52
C ASP A 154 -27.96 2.78 15.38
N ARG A 155 -28.80 2.14 14.55
CA ARG A 155 -28.72 0.70 14.30
C ARG A 155 -27.44 0.34 13.56
N PHE A 156 -27.05 1.11 12.54
CA PHE A 156 -25.79 0.91 11.83
C PHE A 156 -24.60 1.00 12.78
N ASN A 157 -24.52 2.07 13.57
CA ASN A 157 -23.45 2.29 14.52
C ASN A 157 -23.39 1.18 15.57
N GLN A 158 -24.54 0.70 16.06
CA GLN A 158 -24.61 -0.40 17.02
C GLN A 158 -24.04 -1.70 16.44
N GLU A 159 -24.42 -2.07 15.23
CA GLU A 159 -23.94 -3.29 14.58
C GLU A 159 -22.46 -3.20 14.21
N LEU A 160 -22.01 -2.04 13.70
CA LEU A 160 -20.59 -1.80 13.45
C LEU A 160 -19.75 -1.94 14.73
N ARG A 161 -20.21 -1.40 15.87
CA ARG A 161 -19.50 -1.54 17.16
C ARG A 161 -19.35 -2.99 17.57
N LYS A 162 -20.44 -3.76 17.56
CA LYS A 162 -20.40 -5.19 17.89
C LYS A 162 -19.40 -5.94 17.01
N LEU A 163 -19.40 -5.66 15.71
CA LEU A 163 -18.46 -6.27 14.77
C LEU A 163 -17.01 -5.88 15.10
N LEU A 164 -16.72 -4.59 15.28
CA LEU A 164 -15.39 -4.08 15.61
C LEU A 164 -14.86 -4.63 16.94
N ASP A 165 -15.71 -4.72 17.98
CA ASP A 165 -15.35 -5.29 19.28
C ASP A 165 -15.05 -6.79 19.17
N SER A 166 -15.82 -7.51 18.37
CA SER A 166 -15.61 -8.94 18.10
C SER A 166 -14.26 -9.18 17.42
N ILE A 167 -14.01 -8.51 16.28
CA ILE A 167 -12.75 -8.70 15.53
C ILE A 167 -11.54 -8.11 16.27
N ARG A 168 -11.73 -7.10 17.13
CA ARG A 168 -10.66 -6.60 18.02
C ARG A 168 -10.18 -7.71 18.94
N SER A 169 -11.12 -8.35 19.63
CA SER A 169 -10.82 -9.40 20.60
C SER A 169 -10.17 -10.61 19.91
N GLU A 170 -10.70 -11.01 18.75
CA GLU A 170 -10.14 -12.10 17.95
C GLU A 170 -8.73 -11.79 17.41
N ALA A 171 -8.51 -10.59 16.85
CA ALA A 171 -7.19 -10.19 16.38
C ALA A 171 -6.16 -10.11 17.51
N ALA A 172 -6.57 -9.57 18.68
CA ALA A 172 -5.72 -9.45 19.85
C ALA A 172 -5.26 -10.81 20.40
N ALA A 173 -6.18 -11.78 20.44
CA ALA A 173 -5.91 -13.16 20.86
C ALA A 173 -5.00 -13.93 19.88
N GLY A 174 -4.72 -13.38 18.69
CA GLY A 174 -3.78 -13.97 17.74
C GLY A 174 -2.38 -14.16 18.34
N GLY A 175 -1.67 -15.24 18.01
CA GLY A 175 -0.33 -15.51 18.53
C GLY A 175 0.78 -14.63 17.93
N SER A 176 2.04 -15.00 18.18
CA SER A 176 3.23 -14.32 17.64
C SER A 176 3.40 -14.44 16.12
N LEU A 177 2.66 -15.35 15.48
CA LEU A 177 2.67 -15.50 14.02
C LEU A 177 1.77 -14.48 13.34
N ARG A 178 0.58 -14.23 13.88
CA ARG A 178 -0.38 -13.32 13.26
C ARG A 178 -1.44 -12.85 14.26
N LYS A 179 -1.70 -11.56 14.25
CA LYS A 179 -2.80 -10.89 14.96
C LYS A 179 -3.71 -10.20 13.95
N PHE A 180 -4.63 -10.96 13.36
CA PHE A 180 -5.51 -10.52 12.28
C PHE A 180 -6.87 -11.19 12.43
N ALA A 181 -7.94 -10.41 12.30
CA ALA A 181 -9.31 -10.92 12.25
C ALA A 181 -10.13 -10.09 11.27
N PHE A 182 -11.20 -10.71 10.77
CA PHE A 182 -12.16 -10.07 9.90
C PHE A 182 -13.54 -10.68 10.11
N GLY A 183 -14.57 -9.94 9.75
CA GLY A 183 -15.94 -10.40 9.88
C GLY A 183 -16.90 -9.54 9.11
N ASN A 184 -18.17 -9.93 9.18
CA ASN A 184 -19.26 -9.13 8.66
C ASN A 184 -20.48 -9.23 9.57
N THR A 185 -21.37 -8.23 9.47
CA THR A 185 -22.67 -8.24 10.12
C THR A 185 -23.72 -7.62 9.22
N SER A 186 -24.99 -7.96 9.44
CA SER A 186 -26.12 -7.33 8.75
C SER A 186 -26.41 -5.96 9.36
N GLY A 187 -26.26 -4.92 8.55
CA GLY A 187 -26.68 -3.55 8.88
C GLY A 187 -28.17 -3.30 8.56
N PRO A 188 -28.60 -2.04 8.68
CA PRO A 188 -29.93 -1.60 8.24
C PRO A 188 -30.15 -1.85 6.75
N THR A 189 -31.41 -1.94 6.33
CA THR A 189 -31.83 -2.02 4.91
C THR A 189 -31.11 -3.09 4.07
N PHE A 190 -30.83 -4.26 4.66
CA PHE A 190 -30.14 -5.40 4.04
C PHE A 190 -28.68 -5.12 3.60
N GLN A 191 -28.07 -4.04 4.09
CA GLN A 191 -26.66 -3.77 3.84
C GLN A 191 -25.80 -4.72 4.68
N THR A 192 -24.67 -5.17 4.15
CA THR A 192 -23.69 -5.96 4.89
C THR A 192 -22.51 -5.06 5.23
N ILE A 193 -22.11 -5.04 6.49
CA ILE A 193 -20.96 -4.29 6.97
C ILE A 193 -19.79 -5.28 7.02
N PHE A 194 -18.71 -5.02 6.29
CA PHE A 194 -17.49 -5.80 6.31
C PHE A 194 -16.43 -5.06 7.12
N ALA A 195 -15.65 -5.78 7.93
CA ALA A 195 -14.56 -5.18 8.68
C ALA A 195 -13.37 -6.13 8.85
N LEU A 196 -12.18 -5.54 9.03
CA LEU A 196 -10.98 -6.22 9.50
C LEU A 196 -10.27 -5.41 10.58
N ALA A 197 -9.48 -6.11 11.37
CA ALA A 197 -8.58 -5.54 12.36
C ALA A 197 -7.26 -6.32 12.36
N GLN A 198 -6.15 -5.61 12.53
CA GLN A 198 -4.82 -6.22 12.53
C GLN A 198 -3.86 -5.48 13.46
N CYS A 199 -2.97 -6.23 14.10
CA CYS A 199 -1.82 -5.71 14.84
C CYS A 199 -0.50 -6.26 14.28
N THR A 200 0.60 -5.59 14.60
CA THR A 200 1.92 -6.20 14.45
C THR A 200 2.03 -7.39 15.43
N PRO A 201 2.48 -8.58 14.99
CA PRO A 201 2.53 -9.76 15.86
C PRO A 201 3.52 -9.69 17.03
N ASP A 202 4.42 -8.70 17.05
CA ASP A 202 5.46 -8.51 18.06
C ASP A 202 4.96 -7.83 19.35
N ILE A 203 3.75 -7.27 19.37
CA ILE A 203 3.14 -6.71 20.60
C ILE A 203 2.30 -7.77 21.32
N SER A 204 2.11 -7.61 22.64
CA SER A 204 1.26 -8.50 23.44
C SER A 204 -0.21 -8.40 23.04
N GLU A 205 -1.03 -9.40 23.42
CA GLU A 205 -2.49 -9.35 23.29
C GLU A 205 -3.11 -8.08 23.87
N GLN A 206 -2.78 -7.71 25.12
CA GLN A 206 -3.30 -6.49 25.74
C GLN A 206 -2.97 -5.24 24.92
N LYS A 207 -1.69 -5.02 24.60
CA LYS A 207 -1.25 -3.93 23.70
C LYS A 207 -1.96 -3.94 22.35
N CYS A 208 -2.24 -5.10 21.77
CA CYS A 208 -3.00 -5.16 20.52
C CYS A 208 -4.46 -4.71 20.73
N SER A 209 -5.13 -5.21 21.77
CA SER A 209 -6.47 -4.79 22.13
C SER A 209 -6.54 -3.29 22.42
N ASP A 210 -5.55 -2.74 23.14
CA ASP A 210 -5.46 -1.31 23.45
C ASP A 210 -5.22 -0.47 22.18
N CYS A 211 -4.34 -0.93 21.29
CA CYS A 211 -4.05 -0.24 20.03
C CYS A 211 -5.27 -0.18 19.10
N LEU A 212 -5.94 -1.32 18.93
CA LEU A 212 -7.21 -1.46 18.19
C LEU A 212 -8.39 -0.85 18.95
N GLY A 213 -8.19 -0.55 20.23
CA GLY A 213 -9.10 0.19 21.07
C GLY A 213 -9.44 1.51 20.40
N VAL A 214 -10.70 1.63 20.07
CA VAL A 214 -11.31 2.88 19.66
C VAL A 214 -11.90 3.51 20.93
N PRO A 215 -11.51 4.72 21.36
CA PRO A 215 -12.16 5.37 22.49
C PRO A 215 -13.64 5.55 22.18
N LEU A 216 -14.52 4.85 22.90
CA LEU A 216 -15.96 4.99 22.82
C LEU A 216 -16.37 6.40 23.31
N ILE A 217 -16.45 7.39 22.42
CA ILE A 217 -17.26 8.59 22.65
C ILE A 217 -18.47 8.54 21.72
N LEU A 218 -19.34 7.57 21.97
CA LEU A 218 -20.70 7.56 21.41
C LEU A 218 -21.74 7.19 22.47
N THR A 219 -21.42 7.42 23.73
CA THR A 219 -22.42 7.54 24.79
C THR A 219 -22.29 8.94 25.34
N THR A 220 -23.34 9.73 25.19
CA THR A 220 -23.51 11.11 25.70
C THR A 220 -23.42 11.23 27.24
N THR A 221 -22.94 10.21 27.95
CA THR A 221 -22.96 10.13 29.41
C THR A 221 -21.59 10.22 30.09
N PHE A 222 -20.47 10.28 29.35
CA PHE A 222 -19.13 10.36 29.97
C PHE A 222 -18.62 11.79 30.27
N PHE A 223 -19.42 12.85 30.01
CA PHE A 223 -19.07 14.23 30.37
C PHE A 223 -19.61 14.70 31.73
N GLN A 224 -20.28 13.83 32.49
CA GLN A 224 -20.62 14.14 33.88
C GLN A 224 -20.12 13.05 34.82
N SER A 225 -19.16 13.43 35.66
CA SER A 225 -18.60 12.66 36.78
C SER A 225 -17.53 11.65 36.36
N THR A 226 -16.25 11.81 36.68
CA THR A 226 -15.69 12.15 37.99
C THR A 226 -14.27 12.67 37.83
N ALA A 227 -13.91 13.63 38.69
CA ALA A 227 -12.56 14.04 38.95
C ALA A 227 -11.78 12.88 39.62
N ILE A 228 -10.77 12.33 38.94
CA ILE A 228 -9.64 11.65 39.60
C ILE A 228 -8.33 12.11 38.93
N ALA A 229 -7.68 13.03 39.66
CA ALA A 229 -6.23 13.16 39.93
C ALA A 229 -5.22 13.28 38.76
N ASN A 230 -4.89 14.54 38.44
CA ASN A 230 -3.55 15.14 38.40
C ASN A 230 -2.31 14.21 38.25
N GLN A 231 -2.03 13.82 37.01
CA GLN A 231 -0.66 13.63 36.49
C GLN A 231 -0.72 13.79 34.96
N PRO A 232 0.15 14.59 34.30
CA PRO A 232 0.05 14.80 32.86
C PRO A 232 0.59 13.58 32.12
N LEU A 233 -0.25 12.56 31.97
CA LEU A 233 -0.03 11.46 31.03
C LEU A 233 -0.35 11.99 29.62
N VAL A 234 0.67 12.47 28.93
CA VAL A 234 0.60 12.69 27.48
C VAL A 234 0.66 11.31 26.82
N GLY A 235 -0.52 10.71 26.62
CA GLY A 235 -0.70 9.45 25.92
C GLY A 235 -2.14 9.29 25.44
N ALA A 236 -2.31 9.25 24.13
CA ALA A 236 -3.26 8.42 23.39
C ALA A 236 -4.73 8.31 23.86
N TYR A 237 -5.34 9.36 24.41
CA TYR A 237 -6.79 9.43 24.61
C TYR A 237 -7.36 10.78 24.18
N GLY A 238 -7.63 10.89 22.88
CA GLY A 238 -8.50 11.90 22.31
C GLY A 238 -9.37 11.20 21.28
N GLU A 239 -10.61 10.90 21.70
CA GLU A 239 -11.80 10.76 20.86
C GLU A 239 -11.76 9.65 19.77
N PHE A 240 -12.79 8.81 19.66
CA PHE A 240 -13.22 8.46 18.30
C PHE A 240 -13.65 9.80 17.73
N PRO A 241 -12.89 10.38 16.79
CA PRO A 241 -13.28 11.68 16.34
C PRO A 241 -14.64 11.50 15.65
N ASN A 242 -15.49 12.52 15.69
CA ASN A 242 -16.76 12.60 14.93
C ASN A 242 -16.61 12.29 13.41
N TYR A 243 -15.40 12.02 12.90
CA TYR A 243 -15.08 11.72 11.50
C TYR A 243 -15.78 10.49 10.92
N PHE A 244 -16.02 9.44 11.72
CA PHE A 244 -16.61 8.19 11.21
C PHE A 244 -18.10 8.03 11.51
N GLU A 245 -18.68 8.95 12.31
CA GLU A 245 -20.08 8.84 12.68
C GLU A 245 -20.98 8.91 11.45
N GLY A 246 -21.77 7.86 11.25
CA GLY A 246 -22.64 7.71 10.10
C GLY A 246 -21.92 7.52 8.77
N LYS A 247 -20.59 7.34 8.73
CA LYS A 247 -19.90 7.04 7.46
C LYS A 247 -20.16 5.61 7.03
N VAL A 248 -20.39 5.40 5.74
CA VAL A 248 -20.59 4.06 5.17
C VAL A 248 -19.31 3.22 5.07
N GLY A 249 -18.16 3.82 5.37
CA GLY A 249 -16.88 3.14 5.37
C GLY A 249 -15.80 4.02 5.95
N GLY A 250 -14.75 3.41 6.48
CA GLY A 250 -13.59 4.12 6.99
C GLY A 250 -12.62 3.22 7.72
N GLY A 251 -11.54 3.83 8.19
CA GLY A 251 -10.51 3.11 8.90
C GLY A 251 -9.44 4.01 9.46
N VAL A 252 -8.60 3.41 10.30
CA VAL A 252 -7.46 4.05 10.93
C VAL A 252 -6.25 3.17 10.74
N ASN A 253 -5.21 3.76 10.19
CA ASN A 253 -3.89 3.19 9.99
C ASN A 253 -2.95 3.76 11.05
N LYS A 254 -2.57 2.95 12.04
CA LYS A 254 -1.55 3.29 13.04
C LYS A 254 -0.27 2.49 12.77
N PRO A 255 0.84 2.78 13.47
CA PRO A 255 2.08 2.03 13.26
C PRO A 255 2.04 0.59 13.78
N SER A 256 1.35 0.34 14.91
CA SER A 256 1.26 -1.01 15.50
C SER A 256 -0.04 -1.76 15.21
N CYS A 257 -1.07 -1.07 14.71
CA CYS A 257 -2.35 -1.69 14.39
C CYS A 257 -3.14 -0.87 13.38
N TYR A 258 -4.10 -1.49 12.72
CA TYR A 258 -5.05 -0.79 11.87
C TYR A 258 -6.38 -1.54 11.80
N PHE A 259 -7.46 -0.82 11.51
CA PHE A 259 -8.75 -1.40 11.20
C PHE A 259 -9.38 -0.71 10.00
N ARG A 260 -10.27 -1.42 9.31
CA ARG A 260 -11.07 -0.90 8.21
C ARG A 260 -12.46 -1.51 8.29
N PHE A 261 -13.48 -0.70 8.01
CA PHE A 261 -14.83 -1.16 7.70
C PHE A 261 -15.34 -0.53 6.41
N ASP A 262 -16.22 -1.23 5.71
CA ASP A 262 -16.83 -0.78 4.45
C ASP A 262 -18.12 -1.56 4.20
N LEU A 263 -18.99 -1.03 3.35
CA LEU A 263 -20.17 -1.76 2.87
C LEU A 263 -19.86 -2.65 1.67
N TYR A 264 -18.76 -2.38 0.98
CA TYR A 264 -18.29 -3.21 -0.13
C TYR A 264 -17.39 -4.33 0.39
N PRO A 265 -17.46 -5.56 -0.15
CA PRO A 265 -16.53 -6.61 0.20
C PRO A 265 -15.11 -6.27 -0.32
N PHE A 266 -14.12 -6.30 0.57
CA PHE A 266 -12.71 -6.00 0.24
C PHE A 266 -11.71 -7.05 0.77
N ILE A 267 -12.24 -8.15 1.31
CA ILE A 267 -11.50 -9.25 1.94
C ILE A 267 -11.77 -10.51 1.14
N ASP A 268 -10.72 -11.24 0.80
CA ASP A 268 -10.81 -12.59 0.26
C ASP A 268 -10.48 -13.59 1.38
N PRO A 269 -11.47 -14.28 1.97
CA PRO A 269 -11.22 -15.23 3.04
C PRO A 269 -10.33 -16.41 2.61
N THR A 270 -10.30 -16.73 1.32
CA THR A 270 -9.61 -17.92 0.80
C THR A 270 -8.09 -17.75 0.76
N THR A 271 -7.61 -16.51 0.79
CA THR A 271 -6.16 -16.19 0.75
C THR A 271 -5.53 -16.13 2.14
N VAL A 272 -6.35 -16.14 3.20
CA VAL A 272 -5.87 -16.08 4.58
C VAL A 272 -5.16 -17.39 4.92
N LYS A 273 -3.83 -17.33 5.06
CA LYS A 273 -3.02 -18.50 5.46
C LYS A 273 -3.52 -19.07 6.78
N GLN A 274 -3.72 -20.38 6.90
CA GLN A 274 -4.07 -20.99 8.18
C GLN A 274 -2.90 -20.90 9.17
N LEU A 275 -3.19 -20.59 10.43
CA LEU A 275 -2.18 -20.76 11.49
C LEU A 275 -2.00 -22.26 11.77
N PRO A 276 -0.80 -22.69 12.21
CA PRO A 276 -0.61 -24.03 12.72
C PRO A 276 -1.63 -24.29 13.83
N SER A 277 -2.38 -25.40 13.73
CA SER A 277 -3.22 -25.83 14.85
C SER A 277 -2.33 -26.11 16.06
N PRO A 278 -2.76 -25.77 17.29
CA PRO A 278 -2.02 -26.17 18.48
C PRO A 278 -1.83 -27.70 18.46
N PRO A 279 -0.66 -28.20 18.86
CA PRO A 279 -0.40 -29.64 18.84
C PRO A 279 -1.45 -30.38 19.68
N PRO A 280 -2.01 -31.51 19.20
CA PRO A 280 -2.83 -32.38 20.03
C PRO A 280 -2.02 -32.79 21.27
N ILE A 281 -2.63 -32.66 22.45
CA ILE A 281 -2.03 -33.15 23.70
C ILE A 281 -2.11 -34.68 23.68
N THR A 282 -1.06 -35.35 23.22
CA THR A 282 -0.94 -36.81 23.29
C THR A 282 -0.09 -37.20 24.50
N PRO A 283 -0.51 -38.16 25.35
CA PRO A 283 0.29 -38.60 26.51
C PRO A 283 1.57 -39.35 26.09
N PRO A 284 2.64 -39.35 26.93
CA PRO A 284 3.95 -39.85 26.56
C PRO A 284 4.04 -41.37 26.64
N VAL A 285 4.53 -42.03 25.59
CA VAL A 285 4.89 -43.46 25.64
C VAL A 285 6.30 -43.67 25.10
N HIS A 286 7.04 -44.50 25.85
CA HIS A 286 8.47 -44.78 25.84
C HIS A 286 9.06 -45.32 24.52
N SER A 287 10.35 -45.02 24.31
CA SER A 287 11.30 -45.78 23.46
C SER A 287 11.95 -46.91 24.29
N PRO A 288 12.46 -48.04 23.71
CA PRO A 288 13.81 -48.11 23.09
C PRO A 288 13.96 -49.24 22.00
N PRO A 289 15.16 -49.76 21.61
CA PRO A 289 16.14 -49.20 20.65
C PRO A 289 16.55 -50.23 19.52
N PRO A 290 17.79 -50.28 18.93
CA PRO A 290 18.00 -50.17 17.48
C PRO A 290 18.61 -51.42 16.78
N SER A 291 18.62 -51.46 15.44
CA SER A 291 19.59 -52.29 14.69
C SER A 291 19.88 -51.83 13.25
N THR A 292 21.13 -51.40 13.09
CA THR A 292 22.14 -51.48 12.00
C THR A 292 21.83 -52.06 10.60
N ASN A 293 22.28 -51.28 9.61
CA ASN A 293 23.08 -51.59 8.40
C ASN A 293 22.67 -52.71 7.44
N THR A 294 22.61 -52.41 6.13
CA THR A 294 23.66 -52.79 5.15
C THR A 294 23.46 -52.08 3.79
N THR A 295 24.62 -51.79 3.22
CA THR A 295 25.02 -50.96 2.08
C THR A 295 24.91 -51.67 0.71
N ASN A 296 25.17 -50.88 -0.35
CA ASN A 296 25.71 -51.22 -1.69
C ASN A 296 24.67 -51.52 -2.80
N THR A 297 24.79 -51.06 -4.06
CA THR A 297 25.80 -50.25 -4.77
C THR A 297 25.26 -49.80 -6.15
N SER A 298 25.59 -48.55 -6.51
CA SER A 298 26.24 -48.13 -7.77
C SER A 298 25.55 -48.06 -9.16
N LYS A 299 26.05 -47.04 -9.88
CA LYS A 299 26.17 -46.79 -11.34
C LYS A 299 24.98 -46.05 -12.00
N GLY A 300 25.19 -44.98 -12.77
CA GLY A 300 26.45 -44.45 -13.30
C GLY A 300 26.34 -43.03 -13.88
N SER A 301 27.53 -42.45 -14.09
CA SER A 301 27.84 -41.17 -14.73
C SER A 301 27.62 -41.20 -16.25
N LYS A 302 27.25 -40.06 -16.84
CA LYS A 302 27.94 -39.51 -18.03
C LYS A 302 27.63 -38.03 -18.28
N SER A 303 28.60 -37.40 -18.95
CA SER A 303 28.92 -35.97 -18.98
C SER A 303 28.53 -35.23 -20.28
N SER A 304 28.25 -33.93 -20.11
CA SER A 304 28.70 -32.74 -20.87
C SER A 304 28.35 -32.45 -22.35
N LYS A 305 28.16 -31.13 -22.57
CA LYS A 305 28.36 -30.26 -23.75
C LYS A 305 27.17 -29.95 -24.67
N SER A 306 26.64 -28.73 -24.49
CA SER A 306 26.34 -27.81 -25.60
C SER A 306 26.41 -26.37 -25.09
N ARG A 307 27.58 -25.72 -25.23
CA ARG A 307 27.79 -24.30 -24.88
C ARG A 307 28.93 -23.72 -25.73
N THR A 308 28.62 -23.36 -26.98
CA THR A 308 29.40 -22.37 -27.78
C THR A 308 28.52 -21.68 -28.84
N VAL A 309 27.43 -22.27 -29.31
CA VAL A 309 26.59 -21.68 -30.39
C VAL A 309 25.69 -20.52 -29.90
N ILE A 310 25.24 -20.56 -28.64
CA ILE A 310 24.30 -19.55 -28.10
C ILE A 310 24.98 -18.18 -27.88
N ILE A 311 26.25 -18.15 -27.44
CA ILE A 311 26.96 -16.89 -27.16
C ILE A 311 27.23 -16.12 -28.46
N ILE A 312 27.59 -16.80 -29.55
CA ILE A 312 27.86 -16.15 -30.84
C ILE A 312 26.56 -15.56 -31.42
N ILE A 313 25.46 -16.31 -31.35
CA ILE A 313 24.15 -15.84 -31.82
C ILE A 313 23.66 -14.64 -31.01
N VAL A 314 23.78 -14.68 -29.68
CA VAL A 314 23.38 -13.56 -28.81
C VAL A 314 24.25 -12.32 -29.06
N SER A 315 25.55 -12.49 -29.28
CA SER A 315 26.48 -11.41 -29.60
C SER A 315 26.15 -10.72 -30.93
N ILE A 316 25.81 -11.51 -31.95
CA ILE A 316 25.44 -10.99 -33.28
C ILE A 316 24.11 -10.25 -33.21
N ILE A 317 23.10 -10.82 -32.54
CA ILE A 317 21.79 -10.17 -32.38
C ILE A 317 21.93 -8.86 -31.59
N ALA A 318 22.69 -8.85 -30.49
CA ALA A 318 22.93 -7.64 -29.71
C ALA A 318 23.62 -6.55 -30.53
N SER A 319 24.64 -6.92 -31.33
CA SER A 319 25.36 -5.98 -32.19
C SER A 319 24.47 -5.38 -33.28
N LEU A 320 23.61 -6.20 -33.91
CA LEU A 320 22.65 -5.75 -34.93
C LEU A 320 21.59 -4.80 -34.35
N VAL A 321 21.15 -5.06 -33.11
CA VAL A 321 20.21 -4.17 -32.39
C VAL A 321 20.85 -2.82 -32.09
N LEU A 322 22.12 -2.80 -31.69
CA LEU A 322 22.86 -1.59 -31.32
C LEU A 322 23.11 -0.66 -32.53
N VAL A 323 23.50 -1.23 -33.68
CA VAL A 323 23.67 -0.48 -34.93
C VAL A 323 22.35 0.12 -35.40
N MET A 324 21.27 -0.65 -35.28
CA MET A 324 19.95 -0.22 -35.69
C MET A 324 19.38 0.88 -34.78
N PHE A 325 19.66 0.83 -33.47
CA PHE A 325 19.33 1.90 -32.52
C PHE A 325 20.09 3.19 -32.83
N MET A 326 21.40 3.10 -33.07
CA MET A 326 22.24 4.25 -33.49
C MET A 326 21.72 4.91 -34.78
N GLY A 327 21.28 4.11 -35.77
CA GLY A 327 20.67 4.63 -36.99
C GLY A 327 19.36 5.40 -36.77
N ILE A 328 18.51 4.95 -35.84
CA ILE A 328 17.27 5.64 -35.48
C ILE A 328 17.57 6.96 -34.76
N CYS A 329 18.48 6.95 -33.79
CA CYS A 329 18.87 8.16 -33.06
C CYS A 329 19.43 9.25 -33.97
N LEU A 330 20.24 8.87 -34.97
CA LEU A 330 20.79 9.80 -35.95
C LEU A 330 19.71 10.38 -36.90
N ARG A 331 18.70 9.59 -37.28
CA ARG A 331 17.57 10.07 -38.09
C ARG A 331 16.68 11.06 -37.32
N VAL A 332 16.40 10.77 -36.05
CA VAL A 332 15.60 11.67 -35.18
C VAL A 332 16.32 13.00 -34.94
N ARG A 333 17.65 12.97 -34.72
CA ARG A 333 18.46 14.18 -34.57
C ARG A 333 18.48 15.03 -35.84
N LYS A 334 18.46 14.40 -37.02
CA LYS A 334 18.42 15.10 -38.30
C LYS A 334 17.03 15.72 -38.58
N ALA A 335 15.96 15.10 -38.10
CA ALA A 335 14.60 15.63 -38.19
C ALA A 335 14.37 16.84 -37.27
N LYS A 336 14.91 16.82 -36.03
CA LYS A 336 14.79 17.95 -35.09
C LYS A 336 15.49 19.23 -35.56
N LYS A 337 16.59 19.12 -36.31
CA LYS A 337 17.27 20.30 -36.89
C LYS A 337 16.49 20.98 -38.01
N LYS A 338 15.38 20.39 -38.49
CA LYS A 338 14.61 20.91 -39.63
C LYS A 338 13.35 21.71 -39.22
N LEU A 339 13.06 21.83 -37.92
CA LEU A 339 11.79 22.38 -37.40
C LEU A 339 11.98 23.56 -36.43
N GLN A 340 13.06 24.33 -36.59
CA GLN A 340 13.30 25.54 -35.81
C GLN A 340 13.69 26.67 -36.76
N GLY A 341 12.69 27.41 -37.21
CA GLY A 341 12.80 28.61 -38.02
C GLY A 341 11.45 29.31 -38.11
N GLU A 342 11.44 30.61 -37.76
CA GLU A 342 10.39 31.63 -37.93
C GLU A 342 9.30 31.81 -36.84
N ASP A 343 8.71 33.01 -36.83
CA ASP A 343 8.65 34.00 -35.73
C ASP A 343 7.26 34.18 -35.06
N VAL A 344 7.26 34.96 -33.97
CA VAL A 344 6.27 35.55 -33.03
C VAL A 344 4.78 35.70 -33.44
N ASP A 345 3.84 35.40 -32.52
CA ASP A 345 2.87 36.37 -31.94
C ASP A 345 1.99 35.79 -30.81
N GLU A 346 1.70 36.66 -29.84
CA GLU A 346 1.04 36.43 -28.56
C GLU A 346 -0.48 36.71 -28.65
N ILE A 347 -1.35 35.77 -28.25
CA ILE A 347 -2.75 36.06 -27.87
C ILE A 347 -3.14 35.20 -26.66
N GLY A 348 -3.61 35.87 -25.61
CA GLY A 348 -4.00 35.30 -24.33
C GLY A 348 -5.02 34.17 -24.44
N SER A 349 -4.65 33.01 -23.92
CA SER A 349 -5.56 31.89 -23.70
C SER A 349 -6.07 31.98 -22.27
N ALA A 350 -7.38 32.13 -22.11
CA ALA A 350 -8.06 31.58 -20.94
C ALA A 350 -7.49 30.17 -20.69
N GLU A 351 -7.10 29.86 -19.45
CA GLU A 351 -6.61 28.53 -19.08
C GLU A 351 -7.68 27.50 -19.47
N SER A 352 -7.47 26.88 -20.63
CA SER A 352 -8.26 25.72 -21.03
C SER A 352 -7.96 24.63 -20.01
N LEU A 353 -9.01 24.06 -19.41
CA LEU A 353 -8.93 22.87 -18.57
C LEU A 353 -8.38 21.71 -19.42
N GLN A 354 -7.06 21.64 -19.54
CA GLN A 354 -6.37 20.57 -20.22
C GLN A 354 -6.27 19.40 -19.25
N PHE A 355 -7.20 18.45 -19.40
CA PHE A 355 -7.09 17.17 -18.73
C PHE A 355 -5.90 16.40 -19.28
N ASN A 356 -5.14 15.77 -18.39
CA ASN A 356 -4.05 14.91 -18.81
C ASN A 356 -4.63 13.77 -19.66
N PHE A 357 -4.07 13.57 -20.85
CA PHE A 357 -4.45 12.48 -21.75
C PHE A 357 -4.42 11.12 -21.05
N ASP A 358 -3.48 10.90 -20.12
CA ASP A 358 -3.41 9.69 -19.30
C ASP A 358 -4.65 9.50 -18.41
N THR A 359 -5.22 10.58 -17.88
CA THR A 359 -6.45 10.54 -17.07
C THR A 359 -7.65 10.14 -17.94
N ILE A 360 -7.79 10.75 -19.12
CA ILE A 360 -8.88 10.43 -20.07
C ILE A 360 -8.75 8.98 -20.53
N ARG A 361 -7.52 8.55 -20.84
CA ARG A 361 -7.18 7.21 -21.29
C ARG A 361 -7.52 6.16 -20.23
N VAL A 362 -7.21 6.38 -18.96
CA VAL A 362 -7.58 5.44 -17.89
C VAL A 362 -9.10 5.39 -17.72
N ALA A 363 -9.77 6.55 -17.72
CA ALA A 363 -11.21 6.61 -17.52
C ALA A 363 -11.97 5.85 -18.63
N THR A 364 -11.53 5.93 -19.89
CA THR A 364 -12.18 5.26 -21.03
C THR A 364 -11.71 3.81 -21.26
N GLU A 365 -10.95 3.24 -20.32
CA GLU A 365 -10.26 1.94 -20.49
C GLU A 365 -9.47 1.89 -21.80
N ASP A 366 -8.58 2.86 -21.96
CA ASP A 366 -7.75 3.08 -23.14
C ASP A 366 -8.56 3.23 -24.43
N PHE A 367 -9.71 3.91 -24.36
CA PHE A 367 -10.64 4.03 -25.47
C PHE A 367 -11.03 2.65 -26.04
N SER A 368 -11.34 1.72 -25.13
CA SER A 368 -11.80 0.38 -25.48
C SER A 368 -13.00 0.44 -26.43
N GLU A 369 -12.99 -0.32 -27.52
CA GLU A 369 -14.13 -0.39 -28.44
C GLU A 369 -15.39 -0.92 -27.74
N ALA A 370 -15.26 -1.70 -26.65
CA ALA A 370 -16.38 -2.11 -25.82
C ALA A 370 -17.08 -0.93 -25.12
N ASN A 371 -16.36 0.17 -24.92
CA ASN A 371 -16.87 1.41 -24.35
C ASN A 371 -17.22 2.45 -25.42
N LYS A 372 -17.07 2.15 -26.71
CA LYS A 372 -17.37 3.10 -27.79
C LYS A 372 -18.87 3.30 -27.95
N LEU A 373 -19.31 4.54 -27.80
CA LEU A 373 -20.70 4.95 -27.96
C LEU A 373 -21.03 5.28 -29.43
N GLY A 374 -20.05 5.73 -30.21
CA GLY A 374 -20.22 6.05 -31.62
C GLY A 374 -18.99 6.67 -32.27
N GLN A 375 -19.01 6.84 -33.59
CA GLN A 375 -17.95 7.49 -34.35
C GLN A 375 -18.56 8.32 -35.49
N GLY A 376 -18.11 9.58 -35.61
CA GLY A 376 -18.57 10.51 -36.64
C GLY A 376 -17.44 11.35 -37.21
N GLY A 377 -17.77 12.42 -37.96
CA GLY A 377 -16.80 13.32 -38.61
C GLY A 377 -15.83 14.05 -37.67
N PHE A 378 -16.07 13.97 -36.35
CA PHE A 378 -15.25 14.58 -35.30
C PHE A 378 -14.50 13.55 -34.43
N GLY A 379 -14.53 12.26 -34.80
CA GLY A 379 -13.82 11.18 -34.10
C GLY A 379 -14.74 10.23 -33.34
N SER A 380 -14.13 9.34 -32.56
CA SER A 380 -14.79 8.30 -31.78
C SER A 380 -15.12 8.78 -30.37
N VAL A 381 -16.29 8.41 -29.86
CA VAL A 381 -16.81 8.76 -28.53
C VAL A 381 -16.85 7.51 -27.66
N TYR A 382 -16.33 7.59 -26.43
CA TYR A 382 -16.19 6.45 -25.50
C TYR A 382 -16.80 6.74 -24.13
N LYS A 383 -17.36 5.71 -23.48
CA LYS A 383 -17.89 5.68 -22.12
C LYS A 383 -16.75 5.45 -21.11
N SER A 384 -16.87 5.94 -19.88
CA SER A 384 -15.87 5.76 -18.79
C SER A 384 -16.48 5.14 -17.52
N ASP A 385 -15.65 4.44 -16.71
CA ASP A 385 -16.10 3.76 -15.47
C ASP A 385 -15.85 4.55 -14.15
N VAL A 386 -16.67 4.28 -13.14
CA VAL A 386 -17.39 5.25 -12.28
C VAL A 386 -16.84 5.34 -10.84
N TYR A 387 -15.56 5.66 -10.64
CA TYR A 387 -15.08 6.18 -9.33
C TYR A 387 -14.33 7.51 -9.44
N SER A 388 -13.70 7.78 -10.59
CA SER A 388 -13.04 9.06 -10.87
C SER A 388 -13.98 10.14 -11.42
N PHE A 389 -15.18 9.77 -11.90
CA PHE A 389 -16.09 10.71 -12.58
C PHE A 389 -16.69 11.75 -11.63
N GLY A 390 -16.93 11.43 -10.35
CA GLY A 390 -17.43 12.42 -9.40
C GLY A 390 -16.43 13.56 -9.16
N VAL A 391 -15.15 13.20 -8.98
CA VAL A 391 -14.06 14.17 -8.80
C VAL A 391 -13.78 14.89 -10.12
N LEU A 392 -13.74 14.18 -11.25
CA LEU A 392 -13.50 14.75 -12.58
C LEU A 392 -14.61 15.72 -13.01
N VAL A 393 -15.88 15.38 -12.79
CA VAL A 393 -17.03 16.28 -13.07
C VAL A 393 -17.00 17.49 -12.15
N LEU A 394 -16.65 17.33 -10.88
CA LEU A 394 -16.49 18.47 -9.97
C LEU A 394 -15.34 19.37 -10.40
N GLU A 395 -14.22 18.84 -10.88
CA GLU A 395 -13.10 19.62 -11.42
C GLU A 395 -13.47 20.34 -12.74
N ILE A 396 -14.28 19.70 -13.59
CA ILE A 396 -14.83 20.31 -14.82
C ILE A 396 -15.79 21.45 -14.50
N VAL A 397 -16.70 21.27 -13.55
CA VAL A 397 -17.74 22.25 -13.19
C VAL A 397 -17.18 23.39 -12.34
N SER A 398 -16.18 23.13 -11.49
CA SER A 398 -15.58 24.14 -10.59
C SER A 398 -14.37 24.88 -11.19
N GLY A 399 -13.73 24.33 -12.22
CA GLY A 399 -12.52 24.90 -12.84
C GLY A 399 -11.27 24.89 -11.96
N GLN A 400 -11.27 24.19 -10.82
CA GLN A 400 -10.12 24.09 -9.92
C GLN A 400 -9.59 22.66 -9.82
N LYS A 401 -8.27 22.51 -9.95
CA LYS A 401 -7.56 21.21 -9.90
C LYS A 401 -7.20 20.83 -8.46
N ASN A 402 -7.54 19.61 -8.03
CA ASN A 402 -7.33 19.19 -6.65
C ASN A 402 -5.91 18.61 -6.43
N ASN A 403 -4.99 19.42 -5.89
CA ASN A 403 -3.58 19.04 -5.72
C ASN A 403 -3.17 18.62 -4.27
N SER A 404 -4.11 18.40 -3.33
CA SER A 404 -3.73 17.88 -1.99
C SER A 404 -4.90 17.27 -1.19
N PHE A 405 -4.67 16.14 -0.52
CA PHE A 405 -5.47 15.71 0.63
C PHE A 405 -5.03 16.49 1.88
N ARG A 406 -5.85 17.46 2.32
CA ARG A 406 -5.51 18.32 3.46
C ARG A 406 -5.80 17.66 4.81
N HIS A 407 -4.80 17.76 5.70
CA HIS A 407 -4.86 17.44 7.13
C HIS A 407 -5.53 18.61 7.89
N GLY A 408 -6.52 18.32 8.75
CA GLY A 408 -7.49 19.30 9.22
C GLY A 408 -7.01 20.34 10.24
N LYS A 409 -7.56 21.56 10.12
CA LYS A 409 -8.21 22.43 11.13
C LYS A 409 -8.43 23.78 10.42
N ASN A 410 -9.69 24.13 10.13
CA ASN A 410 -10.18 25.16 9.20
C ASN A 410 -10.35 24.67 7.76
N VAL A 411 -11.54 24.15 7.46
CA VAL A 411 -12.00 23.91 6.10
C VAL A 411 -13.05 24.98 5.81
N GLU A 412 -12.69 25.97 4.99
CA GLU A 412 -13.69 26.68 4.21
C GLU A 412 -14.19 25.69 3.14
N ASP A 413 -15.51 25.51 3.14
CA ASP A 413 -16.19 24.43 2.45
C ASP A 413 -16.31 24.73 0.94
N LEU A 414 -16.01 23.76 0.07
CA LEU A 414 -16.13 23.94 -1.39
C LEU A 414 -17.61 24.15 -1.83
N LEU A 415 -18.55 23.82 -0.94
CA LEU A 415 -19.98 24.09 -1.10
C LEU A 415 -20.34 25.58 -0.92
N SER A 416 -19.47 26.43 -0.37
CA SER A 416 -19.75 27.87 -0.26
C SER A 416 -19.63 28.62 -1.60
N TYR A 417 -19.06 27.98 -2.62
CA TYR A 417 -18.85 28.56 -3.96
C TYR A 417 -20.00 28.29 -4.94
N VAL A 418 -20.92 27.38 -4.61
CA VAL A 418 -22.12 27.14 -5.41
C VAL A 418 -23.29 27.87 -4.76
N ARG A 419 -23.50 29.13 -5.13
CA ARG A 419 -24.81 29.77 -4.97
C ARG A 419 -25.72 29.26 -6.07
N ILE A 420 -26.83 28.61 -5.70
CA ILE A 420 -27.98 28.42 -6.60
C ILE A 420 -28.66 29.78 -6.80
#